data_AF-A0A318HS20-F1
#
_entry.id   AF-A0A318HS20-F1
#
_cell.length_a   1.000
_cell.length_b   1.000
_cell.length_c   1.000
_cell.angle_alpha   90.00
_cell.angle_beta   90.00
_cell.angle_gamma   90.00
#
_symmetry.space_group_name_H-M   'P 1'
#
loop_
_entity.id
_entity.type
_entity.pdbx_description
1 polymer ?
#
loop_
_entity_poly.entity_id
_entity_poly.type
_entity_poly.pdbx_seq_one_letter_code
_entity_poly.pdbx_strand_id
1 'polypeptide(L)'
;MNWIWTYPTMISASTTMVKTLKFVLVVFVIMGCKQSKTHNSAIQAQQSNIVQTATKPANEEQSALKATADEYVPLGYEVISQFDADVNQDGKPDKLMTIWGTDPQKIKTNEDGEDINNNRGGIIIALKHDAGYELAVANYECFSADTFGGDEIDDVVFDYYMKNNTLIFHFAHGRYGFWKYIFRYQNNDIELIGYHLDQSNGAISSLIEDVNFSTRTAVYKQNMNNNDEEPAKYKVKIIKFKRDNLIKLSEIADFDNLDLGLPETE
;
A
#
# COMPACT_ATOMS: atom_id res chain seq x y z
N MET A 1 31.46 16.10 11.21
CA MET A 1 30.74 17.01 12.15
C MET A 1 29.53 16.26 12.67
N ASN A 2 29.62 15.78 13.92
CA ASN A 2 28.57 15.01 14.58
C ASN A 2 27.47 15.96 15.08
N TRP A 3 26.21 15.65 14.78
CA TRP A 3 25.06 16.35 15.36
C TRP A 3 24.32 15.36 16.26
N ILE A 4 24.48 15.55 17.57
CA ILE A 4 23.83 14.80 18.64
C ILE A 4 22.50 15.51 18.95
N TRP A 5 21.38 14.78 18.86
CA TRP A 5 20.09 15.25 19.37
C TRP A 5 19.97 14.88 20.85
N THR A 6 19.86 15.88 21.73
CA THR A 6 19.43 15.70 23.12
C THR A 6 18.03 16.26 23.29
N TYR A 7 17.08 15.43 23.75
CA TYR A 7 15.77 15.88 24.22
C TYR A 7 15.84 16.26 25.70
N PRO A 8 15.21 17.36 26.15
CA PRO A 8 15.02 17.62 27.56
C PRO A 8 13.81 16.85 28.10
N THR A 9 14.05 16.05 29.13
CA THR A 9 13.05 15.54 30.07
C THR A 9 12.54 16.69 30.95
N MET A 10 11.22 16.89 31.02
CA MET A 10 10.60 17.62 32.14
C MET A 10 9.75 16.69 32.99
N ILE A 11 10.06 16.69 34.29
CA ILE A 11 9.38 16.04 35.40
C ILE A 11 8.63 17.12 36.21
N SER A 12 7.60 16.67 36.92
CA SER A 12 6.90 17.29 38.06
C SER A 12 5.56 17.95 37.71
N ALA A 13 4.52 17.91 38.54
CA ALA A 13 4.22 17.14 39.74
C ALA A 13 2.70 17.20 39.95
N SER A 14 2.19 16.20 40.66
CA SER A 14 0.83 16.01 41.16
C SER A 14 0.33 17.10 42.12
N THR A 15 -1.00 17.29 42.19
CA THR A 15 -1.72 17.52 43.46
C THR A 15 -3.23 17.19 43.38
N THR A 16 -3.66 16.25 44.24
CA THR A 16 -4.91 16.13 45.04
C THR A 16 -6.31 16.29 44.39
N MET A 17 -7.17 15.24 44.41
CA MET A 17 -8.12 14.84 45.49
C MET A 17 -9.39 15.74 45.51
N VAL A 18 -10.62 15.27 45.30
CA VAL A 18 -11.54 14.70 46.32
C VAL A 18 -12.83 14.17 45.64
N LYS A 19 -13.37 13.09 46.22
CA LYS A 19 -14.62 12.35 46.01
C LYS A 19 -15.90 13.21 45.86
N THR A 20 -16.89 12.78 45.08
CA THR A 20 -18.18 12.23 45.60
C THR A 20 -19.13 11.67 44.53
N LEU A 21 -19.80 10.60 44.97
CA LEU A 21 -20.83 9.73 44.41
C LEU A 21 -22.19 10.42 44.15
N LYS A 22 -22.93 10.02 43.10
CA LYS A 22 -24.38 9.68 43.16
C LYS A 22 -24.90 9.02 41.87
N PHE A 23 -25.38 7.80 42.07
CA PHE A 23 -26.11 6.95 41.13
C PHE A 23 -27.52 7.52 40.91
N VAL A 24 -27.95 7.68 39.65
CA VAL A 24 -29.36 7.89 39.31
C VAL A 24 -29.74 6.85 38.26
N LEU A 25 -30.53 5.88 38.72
CA LEU A 25 -31.12 4.81 37.92
C LEU A 25 -32.49 5.29 37.45
N VAL A 26 -32.63 5.62 36.17
CA VAL A 26 -33.93 5.88 35.53
C VAL A 26 -34.28 4.68 34.66
N VAL A 27 -35.30 3.94 35.11
CA VAL A 27 -35.96 2.87 34.37
C VAL A 27 -37.16 3.50 33.65
N PHE A 28 -37.18 3.45 32.31
CA PHE A 28 -38.40 3.64 31.53
C PHE A 28 -38.74 2.35 30.79
N VAL A 29 -39.98 1.91 30.99
CA VAL A 29 -40.60 0.70 30.48
C VAL A 29 -41.21 0.97 29.09
N ILE A 30 -40.95 0.00 28.21
CA ILE A 30 -41.50 -0.33 26.88
C ILE A 30 -42.96 0.05 26.53
N MET A 31 -43.19 0.47 25.28
CA MET A 31 -44.21 -0.05 24.36
C MET A 31 -44.00 0.50 22.92
N GLY A 32 -44.19 -0.35 21.89
CA GLY A 32 -43.83 -0.15 20.47
C GLY A 32 -44.75 0.82 19.68
N CYS A 33 -44.49 1.12 18.39
CA CYS A 33 -44.41 0.16 17.29
C CYS A 33 -43.82 0.76 15.96
N LYS A 34 -43.11 -0.11 15.22
CA LYS A 34 -42.97 -0.28 13.75
C LYS A 34 -42.11 0.64 12.84
N GLN A 35 -41.07 -0.03 12.30
CA GLN A 35 -40.52 -0.10 10.91
C GLN A 35 -39.81 1.15 10.33
N SER A 36 -38.68 1.08 9.60
CA SER A 36 -37.99 -0.05 8.93
C SER A 36 -36.50 0.27 8.64
N LYS A 37 -35.70 -0.80 8.50
CA LYS A 37 -34.42 -0.96 7.76
C LYS A 37 -33.15 -0.33 8.34
N THR A 38 -32.55 -1.09 9.25
CA THR A 38 -31.12 -1.12 9.58
C THR A 38 -30.32 -1.72 8.42
N HIS A 39 -29.26 -1.06 7.97
CA HIS A 39 -28.23 -1.63 7.11
C HIS A 39 -27.21 -2.34 8.01
N ASN A 40 -27.49 -3.60 8.34
CA ASN A 40 -26.51 -4.45 9.01
C ASN A 40 -25.66 -5.15 7.96
N SER A 41 -24.39 -4.76 7.94
CA SER A 41 -23.26 -5.54 7.44
C SER A 41 -23.34 -6.95 8.04
N ALA A 42 -23.75 -7.91 7.22
CA ALA A 42 -23.56 -9.32 7.50
C ALA A 42 -22.35 -9.78 6.69
N ILE A 43 -21.20 -9.81 7.35
CA ILE A 43 -20.09 -10.68 6.95
C ILE A 43 -20.63 -12.10 7.11
N GLN A 44 -21.07 -12.70 6.00
CA GLN A 44 -21.13 -14.15 5.90
C GLN A 44 -19.72 -14.62 5.57
N ALA A 45 -19.10 -15.24 6.56
CA ALA A 45 -17.91 -16.07 6.40
C ALA A 45 -18.27 -17.22 5.46
N GLN A 46 -17.93 -17.07 4.19
CA GLN A 46 -17.85 -18.18 3.26
C GLN A 46 -16.37 -18.52 3.14
N GLN A 47 -15.96 -19.57 3.88
CA GLN A 47 -14.66 -20.21 3.73
C GLN A 47 -14.54 -20.74 2.29
N SER A 48 -13.90 -19.96 1.41
CA SER A 48 -13.25 -20.47 0.22
C SER A 48 -11.76 -20.58 0.54
N ASN A 49 -11.30 -21.81 0.80
CA ASN A 49 -9.88 -22.12 0.71
C ASN A 49 -9.48 -21.99 -0.78
N ILE A 50 -9.18 -20.78 -1.23
CA ILE A 50 -8.48 -20.58 -2.50
C ILE A 50 -7.01 -20.44 -2.15
N VAL A 51 -6.31 -21.56 -2.26
CA VAL A 51 -4.85 -21.59 -2.38
C VAL A 51 -4.53 -20.84 -3.68
N GLN A 52 -4.22 -19.55 -3.60
CA GLN A 52 -3.70 -18.78 -4.72
C GLN A 52 -2.17 -18.84 -4.70
N THR A 53 -1.65 -19.96 -5.17
CA THR A 53 -0.25 -20.03 -5.60
C THR A 53 -0.22 -19.44 -7.01
N ALA A 54 0.25 -18.20 -7.14
CA ALA A 54 0.72 -17.71 -8.43
C ALA A 54 1.78 -18.68 -8.93
N THR A 55 1.44 -19.48 -9.93
CA THR A 55 2.34 -20.49 -10.46
C THR A 55 3.26 -19.76 -11.42
N LYS A 56 4.48 -19.46 -10.95
CA LYS A 56 5.62 -19.16 -11.81
C LYS A 56 5.66 -20.22 -12.93
N PRO A 57 5.75 -19.85 -14.22
CA PRO A 57 6.22 -20.78 -15.23
C PRO A 57 7.62 -21.19 -14.80
N ALA A 58 7.74 -22.41 -14.27
CA ALA A 58 9.02 -22.99 -13.97
C ALA A 58 9.74 -23.18 -15.30
N ASN A 59 10.86 -22.45 -15.44
CA ASN A 59 11.91 -22.53 -16.45
C ASN A 59 11.92 -21.37 -17.46
N GLU A 60 12.38 -20.19 -17.01
CA GLU A 60 13.01 -19.22 -17.91
C GLU A 60 14.52 -19.27 -17.64
N GLU A 61 15.23 -19.86 -18.59
CA GLU A 61 16.66 -19.66 -18.79
C GLU A 61 16.97 -18.16 -18.74
N GLN A 62 18.11 -17.83 -18.14
CA GLN A 62 18.79 -16.54 -18.17
C GLN A 62 18.51 -15.81 -19.50
N SER A 63 17.51 -14.94 -19.52
CA SER A 63 16.93 -14.43 -20.77
C SER A 63 18.01 -13.66 -21.53
N ALA A 64 18.17 -13.93 -22.82
CA ALA A 64 19.04 -13.13 -23.65
C ALA A 64 18.69 -11.64 -23.48
N LEU A 65 19.72 -10.81 -23.27
CA LEU A 65 19.55 -9.36 -23.17
C LEU A 65 18.75 -8.83 -24.36
N LYS A 66 17.84 -7.89 -24.09
CA LYS A 66 17.10 -7.17 -25.13
C LYS A 66 17.86 -5.93 -25.55
N ALA A 67 17.73 -5.52 -26.81
CA ALA A 67 18.36 -4.29 -27.28
C ALA A 67 17.70 -3.06 -26.63
N THR A 68 16.37 -3.11 -26.48
CA THR A 68 15.59 -2.09 -25.77
C THR A 68 14.72 -2.70 -24.67
N ALA A 69 14.41 -1.91 -23.65
CA ALA A 69 13.57 -2.36 -22.55
C ALA A 69 12.12 -2.62 -23.00
N ASP A 70 11.61 -1.88 -23.99
CA ASP A 70 10.26 -2.05 -24.54
C ASP A 70 10.00 -3.45 -25.12
N GLU A 71 11.04 -4.19 -25.48
CA GLU A 71 10.91 -5.59 -25.94
C GLU A 71 10.42 -6.54 -24.84
N TYR A 72 10.41 -6.10 -23.58
CA TYR A 72 9.82 -6.83 -22.47
C TYR A 72 8.33 -6.56 -22.29
N VAL A 73 7.74 -5.59 -23.01
CA VAL A 73 6.30 -5.34 -22.97
C VAL A 73 5.57 -6.42 -23.79
N PRO A 74 4.70 -7.23 -23.17
CA PRO A 74 4.02 -8.31 -23.88
C PRO A 74 2.97 -7.78 -24.86
N LEU A 75 2.66 -8.59 -25.88
CA LEU A 75 1.57 -8.28 -26.81
C LEU A 75 0.24 -8.14 -26.04
N GLY A 76 -0.55 -7.13 -26.40
CA GLY A 76 -1.81 -6.81 -25.71
C GLY A 76 -1.63 -5.92 -24.48
N TYR A 77 -0.44 -5.33 -24.32
CA TYR A 77 -0.16 -4.29 -23.34
C TYR A 77 0.45 -3.05 -24.01
N GLU A 78 0.26 -1.89 -23.39
CA GLU A 78 0.88 -0.62 -23.75
C GLU A 78 1.64 -0.01 -22.56
N VAL A 79 2.67 0.78 -22.83
CA VAL A 79 3.39 1.54 -21.79
C VAL A 79 2.61 2.80 -21.46
N ILE A 80 2.26 2.96 -20.18
CA ILE A 80 1.53 4.15 -19.69
C ILE A 80 2.49 5.22 -19.19
N SER A 81 3.54 4.80 -18.49
CA SER A 81 4.57 5.71 -18.00
C SER A 81 5.90 5.00 -17.91
N GLN A 82 6.98 5.77 -17.99
CA GLN A 82 8.32 5.24 -17.82
C GLN A 82 9.30 6.31 -17.38
N PHE A 83 10.35 5.92 -16.67
CA PHE A 83 11.49 6.78 -16.39
C PHE A 83 12.78 5.97 -16.24
N ASP A 84 13.90 6.69 -16.33
CA ASP A 84 15.24 6.13 -16.16
C ASP A 84 15.75 6.38 -14.74
N ALA A 85 16.31 5.36 -14.10
CA ALA A 85 16.98 5.48 -12.81
C ALA A 85 17.99 4.35 -12.57
N ASP A 86 18.97 4.59 -11.72
CA ASP A 86 19.94 3.58 -11.28
C ASP A 86 19.33 2.76 -10.13
N VAL A 87 18.74 1.60 -10.44
CA VAL A 87 18.01 0.75 -9.51
C VAL A 87 18.95 -0.17 -8.74
N ASN A 88 19.99 -0.67 -9.40
CA ASN A 88 20.96 -1.61 -8.84
C ASN A 88 22.25 -0.95 -8.30
N GLN A 89 22.37 0.38 -8.40
CA GLN A 89 23.53 1.18 -7.99
C GLN A 89 24.81 0.92 -8.78
N ASP A 90 24.71 0.53 -10.06
CA ASP A 90 25.86 0.31 -10.93
C ASP A 90 26.27 1.56 -11.74
N GLY A 91 25.52 2.66 -11.60
CA GLY A 91 25.75 3.93 -12.28
C GLY A 91 25.16 4.01 -13.69
N LYS A 92 24.40 3.00 -14.13
CA LYS A 92 23.72 2.99 -15.43
C LYS A 92 22.22 3.29 -15.26
N PRO A 93 21.61 3.98 -16.22
CA PRO A 93 20.18 4.28 -16.17
C PRO A 93 19.36 3.05 -16.57
N ASP A 94 18.83 2.33 -15.58
CA ASP A 94 17.86 1.26 -15.76
C ASP A 94 16.51 1.82 -16.18
N LYS A 95 15.68 1.01 -16.83
CA LYS A 95 14.34 1.40 -17.27
C LYS A 95 13.29 0.88 -16.30
N LEU A 96 12.41 1.77 -15.82
CA LEU A 96 11.18 1.42 -15.11
C LEU A 96 9.99 1.80 -15.98
N MET A 97 9.02 0.90 -16.13
CA MET A 97 7.83 1.12 -16.96
C MET A 97 6.59 0.58 -16.26
N THR A 98 5.51 1.35 -16.25
CA THR A 98 4.18 0.82 -15.99
C THR A 98 3.49 0.50 -17.31
N ILE A 99 2.80 -0.63 -17.33
CA ILE A 99 2.09 -1.11 -18.52
C ILE A 99 0.62 -1.35 -18.21
N TRP A 100 -0.20 -1.36 -19.26
CA TRP A 100 -1.63 -1.57 -19.16
C TRP A 100 -2.15 -2.53 -20.22
N GLY A 101 -3.02 -3.46 -19.83
CA GLY A 101 -3.68 -4.35 -20.78
C GLY A 101 -4.63 -3.59 -21.71
N THR A 102 -4.71 -4.04 -22.96
CA THR A 102 -5.51 -3.41 -24.01
C THR A 102 -6.60 -4.33 -24.58
N ASP A 103 -7.05 -5.34 -23.82
CA ASP A 103 -8.07 -6.29 -24.28
C ASP A 103 -9.46 -5.61 -24.31
N PRO A 104 -10.08 -5.42 -25.49
CA PRO A 104 -11.41 -4.81 -25.58
C PRO A 104 -12.50 -5.64 -24.90
N GLN A 105 -12.31 -6.96 -24.74
CA GLN A 105 -13.28 -7.83 -24.05
C GLN A 105 -13.33 -7.59 -22.54
N LYS A 106 -12.31 -6.90 -21.98
CA LYS A 106 -12.30 -6.49 -20.57
C LYS A 106 -12.97 -5.13 -20.36
N ILE A 107 -13.39 -4.43 -21.41
CA ILE A 107 -14.19 -3.21 -21.30
C ILE A 107 -15.66 -3.63 -21.14
N LYS A 108 -16.28 -3.24 -20.03
CA LYS A 108 -17.67 -3.60 -19.68
C LYS A 108 -18.46 -2.36 -19.35
N THR A 109 -19.68 -2.28 -19.85
CA THR A 109 -20.60 -1.19 -19.49
C THR A 109 -21.25 -1.46 -18.14
N ASN A 110 -21.21 -0.48 -17.23
CA ASN A 110 -21.86 -0.56 -15.91
C ASN A 110 -23.38 -0.28 -16.01
N GLU A 111 -24.08 -0.33 -14.87
CA GLU A 111 -25.53 -0.08 -14.80
C GLU A 111 -25.92 1.35 -15.21
N ASP A 112 -24.99 2.30 -15.07
CA ASP A 112 -25.16 3.71 -15.44
C ASP A 112 -24.83 3.99 -16.92
N GLY A 113 -24.38 2.97 -17.67
CA GLY A 113 -24.08 3.09 -19.09
C GLY A 113 -22.65 3.53 -19.41
N GLU A 114 -21.75 3.54 -18.42
CA GLU A 114 -20.35 3.93 -18.57
C GLU A 114 -19.46 2.72 -18.85
N ASP A 115 -18.49 2.88 -19.73
CA ASP A 115 -17.52 1.84 -20.04
C ASP A 115 -16.42 1.77 -18.98
N ILE A 116 -16.44 0.70 -18.19
CA ILE A 116 -15.41 0.36 -17.21
C ILE A 116 -14.37 -0.54 -17.87
N ASN A 117 -13.15 -0.04 -18.00
CA ASN A 117 -12.01 -0.83 -18.44
C ASN A 117 -11.56 -1.76 -17.30
N ASN A 118 -11.70 -3.09 -17.41
CA ASN A 118 -11.23 -4.05 -16.41
C ASN A 118 -9.89 -4.71 -16.78
N ASN A 119 -9.13 -4.10 -17.69
CA ASN A 119 -7.76 -4.53 -17.93
C ASN A 119 -6.92 -4.34 -16.65
N ARG A 120 -5.93 -5.20 -16.50
CA ARG A 120 -4.98 -5.13 -15.39
C ARG A 120 -3.74 -4.38 -15.85
N GLY A 121 -3.12 -3.68 -14.90
CA GLY A 121 -1.85 -3.00 -15.11
C GLY A 121 -0.70 -3.74 -14.44
N GLY A 122 0.51 -3.39 -14.86
CA GLY A 122 1.72 -4.00 -14.35
C GLY A 122 2.90 -3.06 -14.30
N ILE A 123 4.03 -3.59 -13.86
CA ILE A 123 5.32 -2.93 -13.87
C ILE A 123 6.41 -3.86 -14.44
N ILE A 124 7.32 -3.24 -15.18
CA ILE A 124 8.54 -3.86 -15.70
C ILE A 124 9.73 -3.02 -15.22
N ILE A 125 10.78 -3.68 -14.74
CA ILE A 125 12.08 -3.06 -14.46
C ILE A 125 13.15 -3.83 -15.22
N ALA A 126 13.90 -3.12 -16.06
CA ALA A 126 14.95 -3.67 -16.89
C ALA A 126 16.29 -2.97 -16.60
N LEU A 127 17.27 -3.74 -16.13
CA LEU A 127 18.61 -3.26 -15.79
C LEU A 127 19.44 -3.01 -17.04
N LYS A 128 20.15 -1.89 -17.06
CA LYS A 128 20.95 -1.48 -18.20
C LYS A 128 22.32 -2.15 -18.18
N HIS A 129 22.65 -2.85 -19.26
CA HIS A 129 23.99 -3.37 -19.54
C HIS A 129 24.56 -2.76 -20.81
N ASP A 130 25.87 -2.95 -21.03
CA ASP A 130 26.55 -2.42 -22.23
C ASP A 130 25.97 -3.03 -23.51
N ALA A 131 25.62 -4.33 -23.46
CA ALA A 131 25.10 -5.07 -24.59
C ALA A 131 23.56 -5.00 -24.75
N GLY A 132 22.84 -4.38 -23.81
CA GLY A 132 21.37 -4.36 -23.86
C GLY A 132 20.72 -4.06 -22.50
N TYR A 133 19.55 -4.64 -22.29
CA TYR A 133 18.80 -4.61 -21.03
C TYR A 133 18.55 -6.03 -20.54
N GLU A 134 18.68 -6.25 -19.24
CA GLU A 134 18.33 -7.47 -18.52
C GLU A 134 17.03 -7.26 -17.77
N LEU A 135 16.11 -8.22 -17.83
CA LEU A 135 14.87 -8.14 -17.05
C LEU A 135 15.17 -8.40 -15.55
N ALA A 136 14.98 -7.39 -14.70
CA ALA A 136 15.03 -7.57 -13.25
C ALA A 136 13.70 -8.04 -12.68
N VAL A 137 12.59 -7.44 -13.14
CA VAL A 137 11.25 -7.84 -12.71
C VAL A 137 10.25 -7.58 -13.82
N ALA A 138 9.30 -8.51 -13.94
CA ALA A 138 8.08 -8.33 -14.69
C ALA A 138 6.91 -8.78 -13.81
N ASN A 139 5.97 -7.89 -13.56
CA ASN A 139 4.68 -8.22 -12.95
C ASN A 139 3.59 -7.52 -13.75
N TYR A 140 2.94 -8.24 -14.66
CA TYR A 140 2.09 -7.64 -15.69
C TYR A 140 0.67 -7.30 -15.23
N GLU A 141 0.20 -7.87 -14.11
CA GLU A 141 -1.21 -7.81 -13.71
C GLU A 141 -1.42 -7.38 -12.25
N CYS A 142 -0.44 -6.74 -11.60
CA CYS A 142 -0.51 -6.37 -10.17
C CYS A 142 -1.37 -5.13 -9.83
N PHE A 143 -1.80 -4.36 -10.83
CA PHE A 143 -2.63 -3.16 -10.63
C PHE A 143 -4.05 -3.36 -11.16
N SER A 144 -5.02 -2.84 -10.41
CA SER A 144 -6.43 -2.70 -10.80
C SER A 144 -6.61 -1.58 -11.82
N ALA A 145 -7.80 -1.55 -12.42
CA ALA A 145 -8.20 -0.63 -13.48
C ALA A 145 -8.18 0.87 -13.12
N ASP A 146 -8.51 1.18 -11.88
CA ASP A 146 -8.63 2.52 -11.32
C ASP A 146 -7.30 3.08 -10.81
N THR A 147 -6.25 2.25 -10.72
CA THR A 147 -4.95 2.64 -10.16
C THR A 147 -4.34 3.88 -10.86
N PHE A 148 -4.49 4.02 -12.18
CA PHE A 148 -3.77 5.03 -12.99
C PHE A 148 -4.59 6.26 -13.38
N GLY A 149 -5.84 6.40 -12.90
CA GLY A 149 -6.75 7.46 -13.30
C GLY A 149 -7.71 7.82 -12.17
N GLY A 150 -7.33 8.85 -11.40
CA GLY A 150 -8.24 9.52 -10.48
C GLY A 150 -8.75 10.81 -11.13
N ASP A 151 -10.02 10.81 -11.53
CA ASP A 151 -10.68 11.97 -12.15
C ASP A 151 -11.56 12.73 -11.13
N GLU A 152 -11.85 12.09 -10.00
CA GLU A 152 -12.58 12.66 -8.87
C GLU A 152 -11.65 13.13 -7.75
N ILE A 153 -12.13 14.08 -6.95
CA ILE A 153 -11.36 14.72 -5.87
C ILE A 153 -10.90 13.75 -4.77
N ASP A 154 -11.59 12.62 -4.67
CA ASP A 154 -11.43 11.61 -3.63
C ASP A 154 -10.84 10.30 -4.21
N ASP A 155 -10.39 10.28 -5.47
CA ASP A 155 -9.81 9.08 -6.08
C ASP A 155 -8.38 8.80 -5.59
N VAL A 156 -7.99 7.53 -5.70
CA VAL A 156 -6.63 7.09 -5.44
C VAL A 156 -5.77 7.36 -6.68
N VAL A 157 -4.73 8.17 -6.51
CA VAL A 157 -3.76 8.48 -7.56
C VAL A 157 -2.45 7.73 -7.29
N PHE A 158 -2.04 6.90 -8.24
CA PHE A 158 -0.77 6.19 -8.20
C PHE A 158 0.38 7.02 -8.81
N ASP A 159 1.51 7.05 -8.10
CA ASP A 159 2.79 7.57 -8.57
C ASP A 159 3.92 6.63 -8.13
N TYR A 160 5.02 6.60 -8.87
CA TYR A 160 6.19 5.82 -8.52
C TYR A 160 7.49 6.55 -8.87
N TYR A 161 8.46 6.47 -7.99
CA TYR A 161 9.71 7.20 -8.11
C TYR A 161 10.84 6.57 -7.30
N MET A 162 12.07 6.93 -7.65
CA MET A 162 13.25 6.56 -6.88
C MET A 162 13.56 7.62 -5.82
N LYS A 163 13.81 7.17 -4.59
CA LYS A 163 14.28 8.02 -3.48
C LYS A 163 15.21 7.23 -2.57
N ASN A 164 16.37 7.79 -2.23
CA ASN A 164 17.32 7.17 -1.29
C ASN A 164 17.62 5.69 -1.61
N ASN A 165 17.81 5.36 -2.89
CA ASN A 165 18.01 3.99 -3.37
C ASN A 165 16.88 3.01 -3.05
N THR A 166 15.65 3.51 -3.09
CA THR A 166 14.44 2.71 -2.95
C THR A 166 13.44 3.13 -4.00
N LEU A 167 12.72 2.17 -4.54
CA LEU A 167 11.59 2.39 -5.41
C LEU A 167 10.36 2.56 -4.54
N ILE A 168 9.72 3.72 -4.65
CA ILE A 168 8.53 4.07 -3.88
C ILE A 168 7.33 3.95 -4.81
N PHE A 169 6.35 3.17 -4.41
CA PHE A 169 5.00 3.18 -4.98
C PHE A 169 4.11 3.96 -4.03
N HIS A 170 3.53 5.05 -4.50
CA HIS A 170 2.77 6.00 -3.70
C HIS A 170 1.33 6.06 -4.21
N PHE A 171 0.41 5.75 -3.32
CA PHE A 171 -1.03 5.81 -3.57
C PHE A 171 -1.58 6.95 -2.73
N ALA A 172 -1.85 8.09 -3.37
CA ALA A 172 -2.41 9.26 -2.71
C ALA A 172 -3.93 9.23 -2.79
N HIS A 173 -4.62 9.45 -1.68
CA HIS A 173 -6.08 9.34 -1.57
C HIS A 173 -6.66 10.66 -1.03
N GLY A 174 -6.28 11.77 -1.68
CA GLY A 174 -6.77 13.12 -1.37
C GLY A 174 -6.73 13.46 0.12
N ARG A 175 -7.88 13.84 0.68
CA ARG A 175 -8.04 14.20 2.10
C ARG A 175 -8.01 13.00 3.06
N TYR A 176 -8.12 11.79 2.54
CA TYR A 176 -8.13 10.56 3.33
C TYR A 176 -6.74 10.01 3.61
N GLY A 177 -5.71 10.62 3.01
CA GLY A 177 -4.31 10.35 3.29
C GLY A 177 -3.63 9.63 2.12
N PHE A 178 -2.70 8.73 2.41
CA PHE A 178 -1.94 7.99 1.41
C PHE A 178 -1.29 6.74 1.99
N TRP A 179 -0.87 5.82 1.14
CA TRP A 179 0.03 4.75 1.52
C TRP A 179 1.18 4.59 0.51
N LYS A 180 2.27 4.00 1.00
CA LYS A 180 3.50 3.78 0.24
C LYS A 180 4.00 2.37 0.45
N TYR A 181 4.31 1.69 -0.65
CA TYR A 181 5.13 0.49 -0.65
C TYR A 181 6.56 0.88 -1.02
N ILE A 182 7.53 0.39 -0.25
CA ILE A 182 8.95 0.77 -0.35
C ILE A 182 9.74 -0.48 -0.74
N PHE A 183 10.24 -0.49 -1.97
CA PHE A 183 11.00 -1.58 -2.53
C PHE A 183 12.49 -1.26 -2.63
N ARG A 184 13.31 -2.31 -2.65
CA ARG A 184 14.75 -2.21 -2.91
C ARG A 184 15.20 -3.35 -3.80
N TYR A 185 16.09 -3.05 -4.73
CA TYR A 185 16.84 -4.09 -5.43
C TYR A 185 17.90 -4.70 -4.51
N GLN A 186 17.73 -5.97 -4.19
CA GLN A 186 18.65 -6.74 -3.36
C GLN A 186 18.44 -8.23 -3.61
N ASN A 187 19.47 -9.05 -3.35
CA ASN A 187 19.40 -10.50 -3.59
C ASN A 187 18.98 -10.86 -5.03
N ASN A 188 19.38 -10.03 -6.00
CA ASN A 188 18.97 -10.11 -7.42
C ASN A 188 17.45 -10.08 -7.63
N ASP A 189 16.71 -9.39 -6.77
CA ASP A 189 15.26 -9.24 -6.86
C ASP A 189 14.82 -7.86 -6.35
N ILE A 190 13.57 -7.50 -6.57
CA ILE A 190 12.96 -6.27 -6.07
C ILE A 190 12.08 -6.62 -4.87
N GLU A 191 12.59 -6.38 -3.67
CA GLU A 191 11.97 -6.84 -2.42
C GLU A 191 11.30 -5.67 -1.65
N LEU A 192 10.11 -5.91 -1.10
CA LEU A 192 9.39 -4.98 -0.24
C LEU A 192 10.08 -4.89 1.13
N ILE A 193 10.68 -3.73 1.41
CA ILE A 193 11.43 -3.48 2.65
C ILE A 193 10.67 -2.60 3.64
N GLY A 194 9.63 -1.88 3.18
CA GLY A 194 8.78 -1.10 4.06
C GLY A 194 7.39 -0.82 3.50
N TYR A 195 6.51 -0.44 4.41
CA TYR A 195 5.18 0.07 4.13
C TYR A 195 4.91 1.27 5.04
N HIS A 196 4.24 2.28 4.52
CA HIS A 196 3.85 3.45 5.29
C HIS A 196 2.44 3.87 4.89
N LEU A 197 1.53 3.88 5.85
CA LEU A 197 0.17 4.39 5.73
C LEU A 197 0.04 5.63 6.59
N ASP A 198 -0.54 6.67 6.01
CA ASP A 198 -1.05 7.83 6.71
C ASP A 198 -2.52 7.94 6.32
N GLN A 199 -3.42 7.63 7.25
CA GLN A 199 -4.84 7.81 7.08
C GLN A 199 -5.26 9.09 7.80
N SER A 200 -6.04 9.92 7.12
CA SER A 200 -6.57 11.18 7.64
C SER A 200 -8.05 11.33 7.31
N ASN A 201 -8.73 12.26 7.96
CA ASN A 201 -10.08 12.71 7.55
C ASN A 201 -10.09 14.25 7.44
N GLY A 202 -9.01 14.82 6.90
CA GLY A 202 -8.74 16.25 6.96
C GLY A 202 -7.26 16.54 7.18
N ALA A 203 -6.95 17.62 7.90
CA ALA A 203 -5.57 18.05 8.13
C ALA A 203 -4.79 17.21 9.15
N ILE A 204 -5.49 16.35 9.91
CA ILE A 204 -4.91 15.58 11.01
C ILE A 204 -4.99 14.09 10.69
N SER A 205 -3.85 13.39 10.74
CA SER A 205 -3.80 11.94 10.56
C SER A 205 -4.49 11.24 11.73
N SER A 206 -5.49 10.42 11.42
CA SER A 206 -6.23 9.60 12.37
C SER A 206 -5.47 8.31 12.71
N LEU A 207 -4.76 7.73 11.74
CA LEU A 207 -3.94 6.53 11.90
C LEU A 207 -2.67 6.65 11.06
N ILE A 208 -1.53 6.32 11.67
CA ILE A 208 -0.27 6.14 10.95
C ILE A 208 0.23 4.72 11.24
N GLU A 209 0.59 4.00 10.19
CA GLU A 209 1.24 2.69 10.28
C GLU A 209 2.57 2.73 9.53
N ASP A 210 3.65 2.48 10.26
CA ASP A 210 5.01 2.41 9.75
C ASP A 210 5.53 0.98 9.91
N VAL A 211 5.79 0.29 8.80
CA VAL A 211 6.27 -1.10 8.79
C VAL A 211 7.66 -1.16 8.19
N ASN A 212 8.58 -1.78 8.93
CA ASN A 212 9.90 -2.11 8.44
C ASN A 212 10.05 -3.63 8.39
N PHE A 213 10.04 -4.20 7.19
CA PHE A 213 10.13 -5.65 7.01
C PHE A 213 11.54 -6.19 7.26
N SER A 214 12.58 -5.35 7.12
CA SER A 214 13.96 -5.74 7.44
C SER A 214 14.15 -5.98 8.94
N THR A 215 13.58 -5.09 9.77
CA THR A 215 13.62 -5.21 11.25
C THR A 215 12.42 -5.94 11.84
N ARG A 216 11.44 -6.32 11.00
CA ARG A 216 10.21 -7.03 11.36
C ARG A 216 9.44 -6.33 12.48
N THR A 217 9.38 -5.01 12.36
CA THR A 217 8.76 -4.13 13.35
C THR A 217 7.71 -3.26 12.66
N ALA A 218 6.52 -3.22 13.24
CA ALA A 218 5.44 -2.33 12.85
C ALA A 218 5.15 -1.34 13.99
N VAL A 219 4.93 -0.07 13.64
CA VAL A 219 4.59 1.00 14.58
C VAL A 219 3.25 1.57 14.16
N TYR A 220 2.27 1.45 15.05
CA TYR A 220 0.92 1.98 14.88
C TYR A 220 0.76 3.21 15.77
N LYS A 221 0.27 4.30 15.19
CA LYS A 221 -0.04 5.54 15.91
C LYS A 221 -1.50 5.88 15.64
N GLN A 222 -2.35 5.73 16.65
CA GLN A 222 -3.77 6.07 16.56
C GLN A 222 -4.03 7.39 17.26
N ASN A 223 -4.64 8.35 16.55
CA ASN A 223 -5.04 9.61 17.17
C ASN A 223 -6.18 9.34 18.16
N MET A 224 -6.03 9.84 19.39
CA MET A 224 -6.98 9.64 20.49
C MET A 224 -8.00 10.77 20.59
N ASN A 225 -7.85 11.84 19.80
CA ASN A 225 -8.81 12.92 19.76
C ASN A 225 -9.96 12.56 18.82
N ASN A 226 -11.17 12.98 19.18
CA ASN A 226 -12.39 12.70 18.41
C ASN A 226 -12.77 13.85 17.46
N ASN A 227 -11.93 14.89 17.36
CA ASN A 227 -12.13 16.04 16.49
C ASN A 227 -10.79 16.53 15.93
N ASP A 228 -10.87 17.35 14.88
CA ASP A 228 -9.71 17.91 14.18
C ASP A 228 -9.32 19.31 14.68
N GLU A 229 -9.91 19.77 15.79
CA GLU A 229 -9.66 21.10 16.36
C GLU A 229 -8.43 21.11 17.29
N GLU A 230 -8.11 19.96 17.89
CA GLU A 230 -6.99 19.81 18.79
C GLU A 230 -5.79 19.15 18.09
N PRO A 231 -4.55 19.55 18.41
CA PRO A 231 -3.36 18.86 17.93
C PRO A 231 -3.41 17.36 18.22
N ALA A 232 -3.01 16.53 17.25
CA ALA A 232 -3.08 15.09 17.35
C ALA A 232 -2.40 14.55 18.62
N LYS A 233 -3.07 13.62 19.29
CA LYS A 233 -2.52 12.90 20.45
C LYS A 233 -2.49 11.41 20.16
N TYR A 234 -1.32 10.92 19.74
CA TYR A 234 -1.19 9.52 19.34
C TYR A 234 -0.99 8.57 20.52
N LYS A 235 -1.79 7.51 20.55
CA LYS A 235 -1.45 6.27 21.24
C LYS A 235 -0.57 5.43 20.32
N VAL A 236 0.62 5.08 20.78
CA VAL A 236 1.62 4.34 20.00
C VAL A 236 1.66 2.88 20.44
N LYS A 237 1.59 1.96 19.48
CA LYS A 237 1.78 0.51 19.67
C LYS A 237 2.91 0.06 18.75
N ILE A 238 3.89 -0.65 19.31
CA ILE A 238 5.01 -1.22 18.55
C ILE A 238 4.86 -2.73 18.61
N ILE A 239 4.86 -3.38 17.45
CA ILE A 239 4.71 -4.82 17.33
C ILE A 239 5.90 -5.39 16.58
N LYS A 240 6.42 -6.52 17.07
CA LYS A 240 7.34 -7.36 16.31
C LYS A 240 6.57 -8.51 15.71
N PHE A 241 6.83 -8.81 14.45
CA PHE A 241 6.19 -9.90 13.73
C PHE A 241 7.22 -10.93 13.24
N LYS A 242 6.75 -12.11 12.86
CA LYS A 242 7.59 -13.16 12.28
C LYS A 242 7.36 -13.19 10.79
N ARG A 243 8.45 -13.14 10.03
CA ARG A 243 8.44 -13.30 8.59
C ARG A 243 9.80 -13.83 8.14
N ASP A 244 9.79 -14.93 7.40
CA ASP A 244 11.01 -15.58 6.95
C ASP A 244 11.60 -14.82 5.76
N ASN A 245 10.78 -14.57 4.72
CA ASN A 245 11.20 -13.92 3.47
C ASN A 245 10.43 -12.62 3.21
N LEU A 246 11.08 -11.67 2.55
CA LEU A 246 10.43 -10.44 2.09
C LEU A 246 9.53 -10.73 0.89
N ILE A 247 8.46 -9.93 0.73
CA ILE A 247 7.58 -10.01 -0.46
C ILE A 247 8.39 -9.51 -1.65
N LYS A 248 8.42 -10.27 -2.73
CA LYS A 248 9.01 -9.83 -3.99
C LYS A 248 7.95 -9.12 -4.82
N LEU A 249 8.35 -8.07 -5.55
CA LEU A 249 7.45 -7.34 -6.41
C LEU A 249 6.81 -8.24 -7.48
N SER A 250 7.54 -9.25 -7.97
CA SER A 250 7.02 -10.26 -8.91
C SER A 250 5.95 -11.20 -8.32
N GLU A 251 5.84 -11.29 -7.00
CA GLU A 251 4.92 -12.20 -6.30
C GLU A 251 3.61 -11.51 -5.88
N ILE A 252 3.52 -10.18 -6.03
CA ILE A 252 2.33 -9.42 -5.67
C ILE A 252 1.26 -9.65 -6.73
N ALA A 253 0.21 -10.39 -6.37
CA ALA A 253 -0.92 -10.62 -7.27
C ALA A 253 -1.75 -9.35 -7.49
N ASP A 254 -1.95 -8.56 -6.43
CA ASP A 254 -2.83 -7.40 -6.43
C ASP A 254 -2.45 -6.45 -5.31
N PHE A 255 -2.22 -5.17 -5.62
CA PHE A 255 -1.87 -4.16 -4.61
C PHE A 255 -3.05 -3.77 -3.71
N ASP A 256 -4.29 -3.86 -4.23
CA ASP A 256 -5.50 -3.52 -3.48
C ASP A 256 -5.79 -4.51 -2.34
N ASN A 257 -5.37 -5.77 -2.53
CA ASN A 257 -5.66 -6.88 -1.63
C ASN A 257 -4.38 -7.49 -1.04
N LEU A 258 -3.28 -6.73 -1.01
CA LEU A 258 -1.98 -7.23 -0.56
C LEU A 258 -1.96 -7.48 0.96
N ASP A 259 -1.91 -8.75 1.36
CA ASP A 259 -1.67 -9.13 2.75
C ASP A 259 -0.19 -8.92 3.13
N LEU A 260 0.05 -7.98 4.04
CA LEU A 260 1.39 -7.67 4.57
C LEU A 260 1.88 -8.69 5.60
N GLY A 261 1.02 -9.62 6.03
CA GLY A 261 1.32 -10.62 7.05
C GLY A 261 1.54 -10.00 8.43
N LEU A 262 0.81 -8.92 8.72
CA LEU A 262 0.92 -8.19 9.98
C LEU A 262 -0.09 -8.76 10.99
N PRO A 263 0.27 -8.84 12.27
CA PRO A 263 -0.64 -9.31 13.30
C PRO A 263 -1.81 -8.34 13.46
N GLU A 264 -3.01 -8.87 13.69
CA GLU A 264 -4.19 -8.06 13.96
C GLU A 264 -3.96 -7.12 15.15
N THR A 265 -4.38 -5.88 14.97
CA THR A 265 -4.26 -4.86 16.01
C THR A 265 -5.49 -4.92 16.93
N GLU A 266 -5.38 -5.65 18.04
CA GLU A 266 -6.28 -5.49 19.20
C GLU A 266 -6.21 -4.08 19.80
#